data_AF-A0A2A5S5V9-F1
#
_entry.id   AF-A0A2A5S5V9-F1
#
_cell.length_a   1.000
_cell.length_b   1.000
_cell.length_c   1.000
_cell.angle_alpha   90.00
_cell.angle_beta   90.00
_cell.angle_gamma   90.00
#
_symmetry.space_group_name_H-M   'P 1'
#
loop_
_entity.id
_entity.type
_entity.pdbx_description
1 polymer ?
#
loop_
_entity_poly.entity_id
_entity_poly.type
_entity_poly.pdbx_seq_one_letter_code
_entity_poly.pdbx_strand_id
1 'polypeptide(L)'
;MVAGVIETYLSPSLVAKFLPRNRFLRVLVGIFAGFFFPSCECGIVPIINRFLEKKVPTYTGIPFLIAAPIINPVVLFATFVAFGNSFKFVLFRFLGAVIIALVVGLILAYKFDDPILLETPTPHNHMHHVAKLTPWQKLWSALTHAVDEFFDTGRYLIFGSLIAASIQVFVPTRLLTTFTHRPVVAILLMMLFAFLLSLCSEADAFIGASLLSLFGTAPIIAFLLFGPVVDIKNLLMMKHYFKTKFIVRYVIAISLLVLTISMGVSLL
;
A
#
# COMPACT_ATOMS: atom_id res chain seq x y z
N MET A 1 6.35 14.92 -7.35
CA MET A 1 7.72 14.98 -7.91
C MET A 1 8.24 13.60 -8.32
N VAL A 2 8.24 12.58 -7.45
CA VAL A 2 8.66 11.20 -7.81
C VAL A 2 7.84 10.62 -8.97
N ALA A 3 6.50 10.77 -8.96
CA ALA A 3 5.63 10.34 -10.06
C ALA A 3 5.94 11.03 -11.41
N GLY A 4 6.23 12.34 -11.41
CA GLY A 4 6.60 13.11 -12.61
C GLY A 4 8.00 12.81 -13.15
N VAL A 5 8.95 12.44 -12.28
CA VAL A 5 10.28 11.95 -12.70
C VAL A 5 10.18 10.54 -13.28
N ILE A 6 9.34 9.68 -12.69
CA ILE A 6 9.06 8.34 -13.24
C ILE A 6 8.35 8.43 -14.58
N GLU A 7 7.45 9.39 -14.77
CA GLU A 7 6.80 9.59 -16.05
C GLU A 7 7.74 10.12 -17.15
N THR A 8 8.80 10.84 -16.78
CA THR A 8 9.80 11.37 -17.72
C THR A 8 10.97 10.41 -17.99
N TYR A 9 11.36 9.58 -17.01
CA TYR A 9 12.50 8.66 -17.12
C TYR A 9 12.12 7.17 -17.23
N LEU A 10 11.00 6.75 -16.63
CA LEU A 10 10.52 5.38 -16.70
C LEU A 10 9.44 5.25 -17.78
N SER A 11 9.88 5.13 -19.03
CA SER A 11 8.94 4.84 -20.12
C SER A 11 8.25 3.48 -19.85
N PRO A 12 6.91 3.38 -19.95
CA PRO A 12 6.17 2.14 -19.70
C PRO A 12 6.59 0.97 -20.58
N SER A 13 7.22 1.24 -21.73
CA SER A 13 7.82 0.25 -22.61
C SER A 13 9.06 -0.43 -22.01
N LEU A 14 9.82 0.24 -21.13
CA LEU A 14 10.96 -0.37 -20.43
C LEU A 14 10.49 -1.35 -19.36
N VAL A 15 9.46 -0.99 -18.59
CA VAL A 15 8.89 -1.86 -17.55
C VAL A 15 8.21 -3.09 -18.19
N ALA A 16 7.43 -2.90 -19.27
CA ALA A 16 6.83 -3.99 -20.03
C ALA A 16 7.84 -4.93 -20.70
N LYS A 17 8.99 -4.39 -21.15
CA LYS A 17 10.07 -5.17 -21.78
C LYS A 17 10.93 -5.94 -20.77
N PHE A 18 11.06 -5.43 -19.55
CA PHE A 18 11.73 -6.13 -18.44
C PHE A 18 10.82 -7.15 -17.73
N LEU A 19 9.51 -7.13 -17.97
CA LEU A 19 8.58 -8.06 -17.32
C LEU A 19 8.72 -9.48 -17.90
N PRO A 20 9.03 -10.48 -17.07
CA PRO A 20 9.21 -11.86 -17.52
C PRO A 20 7.91 -12.45 -18.09
N ARG A 21 8.02 -13.50 -18.92
CA ARG A 21 6.85 -14.13 -19.57
C ARG A 21 5.98 -14.94 -18.59
N ASN A 22 6.56 -15.44 -17.51
CA ASN A 22 5.87 -16.25 -16.50
C ASN A 22 5.08 -15.35 -15.51
N ARG A 23 3.79 -15.67 -15.28
CA ARG A 23 2.89 -14.94 -14.37
C ARG A 23 3.43 -14.87 -12.94
N PHE A 24 3.98 -15.97 -12.42
CA PHE A 24 4.57 -16.02 -11.08
C PHE A 24 5.75 -15.05 -10.95
N LEU A 25 6.63 -15.05 -11.94
CA LEU A 25 7.84 -14.21 -11.93
C LEU A 25 7.50 -12.72 -12.02
N ARG A 26 6.39 -12.37 -12.69
CA ARG A 26 5.86 -11.00 -12.72
C ARG A 26 5.33 -10.52 -11.36
N VAL A 27 4.75 -11.42 -10.55
CA VAL A 27 4.35 -11.10 -9.16
C VAL A 27 5.60 -10.77 -8.33
N LEU A 28 6.64 -11.61 -8.42
CA LEU A 28 7.90 -11.38 -7.70
C LEU A 28 8.58 -10.08 -8.10
N VAL A 29 8.58 -9.74 -9.39
CA VAL A 29 9.11 -8.44 -9.87
C VAL A 29 8.34 -7.28 -9.25
N GLY A 30 7.01 -7.38 -9.11
CA GLY A 30 6.21 -6.36 -8.43
C GLY A 30 6.60 -6.18 -6.97
N ILE A 31 6.77 -7.28 -6.22
CA ILE A 31 7.20 -7.26 -4.82
C ILE A 31 8.59 -6.64 -4.68
N PHE A 32 9.53 -7.08 -5.53
CA PHE A 32 10.91 -6.61 -5.52
C PHE A 32 11.00 -5.12 -5.90
N ALA A 33 10.21 -4.69 -6.88
CA ALA A 33 10.12 -3.27 -7.22
C ALA A 33 9.62 -2.44 -6.04
N GLY A 34 8.70 -2.96 -5.23
CA GLY A 34 8.21 -2.29 -4.01
C GLY A 34 9.33 -2.01 -3.00
N PHE A 35 10.27 -2.94 -2.83
CA PHE A 35 11.42 -2.77 -1.93
C PHE A 35 12.31 -1.58 -2.30
N PHE A 36 12.57 -1.38 -3.59
CA PHE A 36 13.46 -0.31 -4.07
C PHE A 36 12.74 1.02 -4.28
N PHE A 37 11.45 1.08 -4.02
CA PHE A 37 10.64 2.26 -4.31
C PHE A 37 10.34 3.03 -3.02
N PRO A 38 11.14 4.05 -2.67
CA PRO A 38 10.93 4.86 -1.48
C PRO A 38 9.77 5.82 -1.72
N SER A 39 8.55 5.32 -1.60
CA SER A 39 7.35 6.12 -1.71
C SER A 39 6.49 5.95 -0.47
N CYS A 40 5.92 7.06 -0.03
CA CYS A 40 4.90 7.08 1.01
C CYS A 40 3.63 6.40 0.48
N GLU A 41 2.95 5.62 1.32
CA GLU A 41 1.69 4.93 0.99
C GLU A 41 0.58 5.88 0.46
N CYS A 42 0.64 7.18 0.78
CA CYS A 42 -0.29 8.18 0.24
C CYS A 42 -0.10 8.44 -1.27
N GLY A 43 1.09 8.18 -1.81
CA GLY A 43 1.44 8.45 -3.20
C GLY A 43 1.46 7.21 -4.10
N ILE A 44 1.28 6.00 -3.54
CA ILE A 44 1.49 4.75 -4.27
C ILE A 44 0.29 4.36 -5.15
N VAL A 45 -0.95 4.70 -4.74
CA VAL A 45 -2.15 4.38 -5.53
C VAL A 45 -2.21 5.10 -6.86
N PRO A 46 -1.97 6.43 -6.97
CA PRO A 46 -2.01 7.12 -8.26
C PRO A 46 -0.93 6.59 -9.21
N ILE A 47 0.26 6.29 -8.66
CA ILE A 47 1.36 5.66 -9.40
C ILE A 47 0.91 4.30 -9.96
N ILE A 48 0.26 3.47 -9.15
CA ILE A 48 -0.25 2.18 -9.59
C ILE A 48 -1.38 2.31 -10.60
N ASN A 49 -2.30 3.26 -10.41
CA ASN A 49 -3.34 3.53 -11.40
C ASN A 49 -2.72 3.83 -12.77
N ARG A 50 -1.74 4.73 -12.82
CA ARG A 50 -0.99 5.04 -14.05
C ARG A 50 -0.27 3.84 -14.64
N PHE A 51 0.29 2.96 -13.81
CA PHE A 51 0.93 1.72 -14.28
C PHE A 51 -0.08 0.78 -14.93
N LEU A 52 -1.25 0.63 -14.31
CA LEU A 52 -2.32 -0.24 -14.82
C LEU A 52 -2.95 0.33 -16.10
N GLU A 53 -3.14 1.65 -16.19
CA GLU A 53 -3.55 2.34 -17.45
C GLU A 53 -2.53 2.12 -18.58
N LYS A 54 -1.24 2.08 -18.23
CA LYS A 54 -0.12 1.78 -19.15
C LYS A 54 0.03 0.27 -19.47
N LYS A 55 -1.01 -0.54 -19.21
CA LYS A 55 -1.10 -1.99 -19.49
C LYS A 55 -0.14 -2.87 -18.70
N VAL A 56 0.39 -2.40 -17.56
CA VAL A 56 1.08 -3.28 -16.61
C VAL A 56 0.04 -4.26 -16.03
N PRO A 57 0.32 -5.58 -15.95
CA PRO A 57 -0.64 -6.52 -15.42
C PRO A 57 -1.02 -6.23 -13.96
N THR A 58 -2.29 -6.43 -13.63
CA THR A 58 -2.86 -6.22 -12.28
C THR A 58 -2.13 -7.03 -11.20
N TYR A 59 -1.80 -8.27 -11.53
CA TYR A 59 -1.04 -9.16 -10.66
C TYR A 59 0.46 -8.80 -10.51
N THR A 60 0.94 -7.74 -11.18
CA THR A 60 2.22 -7.09 -10.87
C THR A 60 2.01 -5.82 -10.05
N GLY A 61 1.03 -5.00 -10.43
CA GLY A 61 0.78 -3.71 -9.79
C GLY A 61 0.25 -3.82 -8.35
N ILE A 62 -0.66 -4.76 -8.08
CA ILE A 62 -1.22 -4.91 -6.72
C ILE A 62 -0.20 -5.46 -5.72
N PRO A 63 0.63 -6.48 -6.04
CA PRO A 63 1.72 -6.87 -5.16
C PRO A 63 2.71 -5.75 -4.87
N PHE A 64 3.00 -4.89 -5.86
CA PHE A 64 3.80 -3.68 -5.64
C PHE A 64 3.11 -2.70 -4.68
N LEU A 65 1.79 -2.46 -4.87
CA LEU A 65 0.98 -1.62 -4.00
C LEU A 65 1.07 -2.04 -2.53
N ILE A 66 1.04 -3.35 -2.27
CA ILE A 66 1.14 -3.93 -0.93
C ILE A 66 2.57 -3.88 -0.40
N ALA A 67 3.56 -4.25 -1.23
CA ALA A 67 4.95 -4.41 -0.80
C ALA A 67 5.64 -3.08 -0.50
N ALA A 68 5.38 -2.04 -1.31
CA ALA A 68 6.09 -0.77 -1.22
C ALA A 68 6.04 -0.13 0.18
N PRO A 69 4.88 0.05 0.85
CA PRO A 69 4.85 0.71 2.14
C PRO A 69 5.29 -0.17 3.33
N ILE A 70 5.28 -1.51 3.19
CA ILE A 70 5.65 -2.40 4.30
C ILE A 70 7.13 -2.77 4.28
N ILE A 71 7.70 -3.03 3.09
CA ILE A 71 9.05 -3.56 2.90
C ILE A 71 10.06 -2.46 2.58
N ASN A 72 9.65 -1.19 2.58
CA ASN A 72 10.55 -0.06 2.37
C ASN A 72 11.72 -0.10 3.38
N PRO A 73 12.99 0.02 2.93
CA PRO A 73 14.16 0.05 3.82
C PRO A 73 14.05 1.06 4.96
N VAL A 74 13.46 2.24 4.71
CA VAL A 74 13.23 3.28 5.74
C VAL A 74 12.27 2.79 6.82
N VAL A 75 11.21 2.10 6.42
CA VAL A 75 10.18 1.55 7.32
C VAL A 75 10.73 0.36 8.12
N LEU A 76 11.50 -0.51 7.47
CA LEU A 76 12.17 -1.63 8.14
C LEU A 76 13.21 -1.14 9.15
N PHE A 77 13.94 -0.08 8.81
CA PHE A 77 14.88 0.57 9.72
C PHE A 77 14.16 1.24 10.90
N ALA A 78 13.05 1.96 10.64
CA ALA A 78 12.21 2.53 11.70
C ALA A 78 11.66 1.44 12.63
N THR A 79 11.24 0.30 12.07
CA THR A 79 10.80 -0.87 12.84
C THR A 79 11.93 -1.44 13.70
N PHE A 80 13.14 -1.53 13.16
CA PHE A 80 14.31 -1.99 13.91
C PHE A 80 14.58 -1.12 15.14
N VAL A 81 14.59 0.19 14.97
CA VAL A 81 14.85 1.16 16.06
C VAL A 81 13.70 1.18 17.06
N ALA A 82 12.44 1.20 16.60
CA ALA A 82 11.27 1.27 17.47
C ALA A 82 11.14 0.06 18.42
N PHE A 83 11.50 -1.14 17.96
CA PHE A 83 11.44 -2.37 18.75
C PHE A 83 12.75 -2.69 19.48
N GLY A 84 13.58 -1.67 19.77
CA GLY A 84 14.79 -1.82 20.58
C GLY A 84 15.87 -2.70 19.94
N ASN A 85 16.13 -2.49 18.64
CA ASN A 85 17.09 -3.27 17.84
C ASN A 85 16.74 -4.77 17.70
N SER A 86 15.45 -5.11 17.78
CA SER A 86 14.98 -6.48 17.58
C SER A 86 14.76 -6.80 16.11
N PHE A 87 15.62 -7.65 15.55
CA PHE A 87 15.44 -8.19 14.19
C PHE A 87 14.18 -9.05 14.04
N LYS A 88 13.61 -9.56 15.14
CA LYS A 88 12.41 -10.41 15.11
C LYS A 88 11.22 -9.69 14.47
N PHE A 89 10.95 -8.44 14.85
CA PHE A 89 9.83 -7.66 14.30
C PHE A 89 10.07 -7.23 12.86
N VAL A 90 11.30 -6.87 12.52
CA VAL A 90 11.69 -6.55 11.14
C VAL A 90 11.46 -7.76 10.23
N LEU A 91 11.88 -8.95 10.67
CA LEU A 91 11.73 -10.18 9.92
C LEU A 91 10.26 -10.57 9.75
N PHE A 92 9.44 -10.49 10.81
CA PHE A 92 8.01 -10.75 10.69
C PHE A 92 7.30 -9.75 9.77
N ARG A 93 7.67 -8.47 9.83
CA ARG A 93 7.13 -7.44 8.94
C ARG A 93 7.51 -7.71 7.48
N PHE A 94 8.78 -8.00 7.23
CA PHE A 94 9.29 -8.34 5.89
C PHE A 94 8.64 -9.60 5.32
N LEU A 95 8.73 -10.73 6.03
CA LEU A 95 8.19 -12.00 5.57
C LEU A 95 6.66 -11.95 5.44
N GLY A 96 5.97 -11.36 6.43
CA GLY A 96 4.52 -11.19 6.38
C GLY A 96 4.09 -10.41 5.15
N ALA A 97 4.75 -9.30 4.84
CA ALA A 97 4.46 -8.50 3.66
C ALA A 97 4.71 -9.25 2.35
N VAL A 98 5.85 -9.96 2.24
CA VAL A 98 6.16 -10.79 1.06
C VAL A 98 5.10 -11.86 0.87
N ILE A 99 4.70 -12.55 1.94
CA ILE A 99 3.65 -13.59 1.88
C ILE A 99 2.32 -12.99 1.44
N ILE A 100 1.88 -11.87 2.04
CA ILE A 100 0.62 -11.22 1.67
C ILE A 100 0.64 -10.80 0.20
N ALA A 101 1.68 -10.09 -0.23
CA ALA A 101 1.81 -9.60 -1.60
C ALA A 101 1.90 -10.76 -2.62
N LEU A 102 2.60 -11.85 -2.28
CA LEU A 102 2.71 -13.03 -3.12
C LEU A 102 1.37 -13.75 -3.24
N VAL A 103 0.68 -14.01 -2.14
CA VAL A 103 -0.61 -14.73 -2.15
C VAL A 103 -1.66 -13.92 -2.90
N VAL A 104 -1.80 -12.62 -2.61
CA VAL A 104 -2.72 -11.73 -3.34
C VAL A 104 -2.35 -11.67 -4.82
N GLY A 105 -1.07 -11.52 -5.14
CA GLY A 105 -0.58 -11.49 -6.52
C GLY A 105 -0.89 -12.77 -7.30
N LEU A 106 -0.71 -13.94 -6.69
CA LEU A 106 -1.02 -15.22 -7.33
C LEU A 106 -2.52 -15.45 -7.49
N ILE A 107 -3.33 -15.06 -6.49
CA ILE A 107 -4.78 -15.09 -6.61
C ILE A 107 -5.22 -14.24 -7.80
N LEU A 108 -4.66 -13.04 -7.96
CA LEU A 108 -4.95 -12.19 -9.11
C LEU A 108 -4.43 -12.80 -10.43
N ALA A 109 -3.23 -13.36 -10.43
CA ALA A 109 -2.60 -13.92 -11.63
C ALA A 109 -3.36 -15.11 -12.22
N TYR A 110 -4.06 -15.90 -11.40
CA TYR A 110 -4.66 -17.17 -11.80
C TYR A 110 -6.18 -17.24 -11.65
N LYS A 111 -6.80 -16.41 -10.82
CA LYS A 111 -8.25 -16.44 -10.56
C LYS A 111 -9.01 -15.20 -11.03
N PHE A 112 -8.34 -14.10 -11.38
CA PHE A 112 -9.01 -12.85 -11.74
C PHE A 112 -8.45 -12.27 -13.04
N ASP A 113 -9.19 -12.45 -14.14
CA ASP A 113 -8.92 -11.80 -15.44
C ASP A 113 -9.77 -10.52 -15.65
N ASP A 114 -10.62 -10.14 -14.68
CA ASP A 114 -11.50 -8.97 -14.80
C ASP A 114 -10.74 -7.63 -14.76
N PRO A 115 -11.15 -6.61 -15.54
CA PRO A 115 -10.61 -5.26 -15.43
C PRO A 115 -10.98 -4.65 -14.06
N ILE A 116 -9.97 -4.44 -13.21
CA ILE A 116 -10.12 -3.93 -11.84
C ILE A 116 -10.26 -2.40 -11.75
N LEU A 117 -9.78 -1.68 -12.77
CA LEU A 117 -9.88 -0.24 -12.87
C LEU A 117 -11.32 0.19 -13.18
N LEU A 118 -11.72 1.35 -12.67
CA LEU A 118 -12.90 2.04 -13.17
C LEU A 118 -12.61 2.48 -14.61
N GLU A 119 -13.59 2.34 -15.50
CA GLU A 119 -13.56 2.99 -16.81
C GLU A 119 -13.80 4.48 -16.55
N THR A 120 -12.75 5.22 -16.19
CA THR A 120 -12.82 6.67 -16.18
C THR A 120 -12.85 7.11 -17.65
N PRO A 121 -13.86 7.89 -18.07
CA PRO A 121 -13.79 8.59 -19.35
C PRO A 121 -12.71 9.67 -19.17
N THR A 122 -11.46 9.31 -19.43
CA THR A 122 -10.44 10.34 -19.62
C THR A 122 -10.87 11.16 -20.83
N PRO A 123 -10.91 12.50 -20.73
CA PRO A 123 -11.05 13.31 -21.92
C PRO A 123 -9.86 12.96 -22.81
N HIS A 124 -10.14 12.31 -23.94
CA HIS A 124 -9.17 12.07 -25.00
C HIS A 124 -8.72 13.42 -25.56
N ASN A 125 -7.83 14.08 -24.86
CA ASN A 125 -7.03 15.19 -25.32
C ASN A 125 -5.64 14.95 -24.76
N HIS A 126 -4.74 14.42 -25.60
CA HIS A 126 -3.57 15.16 -26.05
C HIS A 126 -2.67 14.25 -26.90
N MET A 127 -2.80 14.47 -28.21
CA MET A 127 -1.72 14.63 -29.20
C MET A 127 -0.54 13.66 -29.16
N HIS A 128 -0.49 12.82 -30.19
CA HIS A 128 0.69 12.17 -30.76
C HIS A 128 1.77 13.19 -31.23
N HIS A 129 2.38 13.95 -30.32
CA HIS A 129 3.51 14.85 -30.64
C HIS A 129 4.73 14.68 -29.71
N VAL A 130 4.99 13.48 -29.20
CA VAL A 130 6.16 13.20 -28.34
C VAL A 130 7.48 13.08 -29.15
N ALA A 131 7.44 13.16 -30.48
CA ALA A 131 8.63 12.98 -31.31
C ALA A 131 9.56 14.22 -31.40
N LYS A 132 9.14 15.42 -30.97
CA LYS A 132 9.96 16.66 -31.12
C LYS A 132 9.76 17.71 -30.01
N LEU A 133 9.88 17.34 -28.74
CA LEU A 133 9.87 18.32 -27.62
C LEU A 133 11.27 18.55 -27.07
N THR A 134 11.64 19.81 -26.89
CA THR A 134 12.88 20.24 -26.21
C THR A 134 12.89 19.77 -24.75
N PRO A 135 14.06 19.53 -24.14
CA PRO A 135 14.16 19.09 -22.74
C PRO A 135 13.43 20.01 -21.76
N TRP A 136 13.33 21.32 -22.08
CA TRP A 136 12.58 22.31 -21.30
C TRP A 136 11.06 22.09 -21.35
N GLN A 137 10.51 21.80 -22.53
CA GLN A 137 9.08 21.52 -22.69
C GLN A 137 8.67 20.18 -22.07
N LYS A 138 9.58 19.18 -22.07
CA LYS A 138 9.37 17.91 -21.35
C LYS A 138 9.32 18.12 -19.83
N LEU A 139 10.21 18.95 -19.29
CA LEU A 139 10.22 19.29 -17.87
C LEU A 139 8.95 20.05 -17.47
N TRP A 140 8.52 21.02 -18.29
CA TRP A 140 7.32 21.80 -18.02
C TRP A 140 6.05 20.95 -18.04
N SER A 141 5.89 20.08 -19.05
CA SER A 141 4.77 19.14 -19.13
C SER A 141 4.76 18.15 -17.97
N ALA A 142 5.93 17.65 -17.55
CA ALA A 142 6.02 16.77 -16.38
C ALA A 142 5.64 17.47 -15.07
N LEU A 143 5.98 18.75 -14.93
CA LEU A 143 5.58 19.56 -13.78
C LEU A 143 4.07 19.81 -13.77
N THR A 144 3.46 20.20 -14.89
CA THR A 144 2.00 20.43 -14.94
C THR A 144 1.22 19.16 -14.65
N HIS A 145 1.61 18.01 -15.24
CA HIS A 145 0.97 16.73 -14.96
C HIS A 145 1.15 16.27 -13.50
N ALA A 146 2.30 16.57 -12.88
CA ALA A 146 2.51 16.26 -11.47
C ALA A 146 1.67 17.16 -10.55
N VAL A 147 1.43 18.42 -10.94
CA VAL A 147 0.61 19.37 -10.19
C VAL A 147 -0.87 18.99 -10.28
N ASP A 148 -1.39 18.68 -11.46
CA ASP A 148 -2.78 18.27 -11.64
C ASP A 148 -3.08 16.97 -10.85
N GLU A 149 -2.18 15.99 -10.91
CA GLU A 149 -2.30 14.76 -10.12
C GLU A 149 -2.21 15.01 -8.61
N PHE A 150 -1.36 15.94 -8.18
CA PHE A 150 -1.27 16.33 -6.78
C PHE A 150 -2.56 16.98 -6.28
N PHE A 151 -3.22 17.84 -7.07
CA PHE A 151 -4.50 18.43 -6.68
C PHE A 151 -5.64 17.40 -6.68
N ASP A 152 -5.66 16.49 -7.65
CA ASP A 152 -6.68 15.45 -7.74
C ASP A 152 -6.55 14.41 -6.60
N THR A 153 -5.33 14.01 -6.28
CA THR A 153 -5.04 13.13 -5.13
C THR A 153 -5.19 13.87 -3.80
N GLY A 154 -4.75 15.14 -3.77
CA GLY A 154 -4.68 15.98 -2.58
C GLY A 154 -6.04 16.19 -1.91
N ARG A 155 -7.11 16.39 -2.69
CA ARG A 155 -8.47 16.47 -2.13
C ARG A 155 -8.84 15.22 -1.32
N TYR A 156 -8.55 14.03 -1.82
CA TYR A 156 -8.86 12.77 -1.13
C TYR A 156 -7.99 12.57 0.11
N LEU A 157 -6.71 12.95 0.04
CA LEU A 157 -5.81 12.91 1.19
C LEU A 157 -6.24 13.90 2.28
N ILE A 158 -6.69 15.11 1.93
CA ILE A 158 -7.20 16.12 2.87
C ILE A 158 -8.46 15.59 3.57
N PHE A 159 -9.46 15.11 2.83
CA PHE A 159 -10.68 14.57 3.44
C PHE A 159 -10.41 13.30 4.26
N GLY A 160 -9.56 12.39 3.76
CA GLY A 160 -9.19 11.17 4.46
C GLY A 160 -8.43 11.43 5.76
N SER A 161 -7.47 12.36 5.75
CA SER A 161 -6.73 12.76 6.95
C SER A 161 -7.61 13.50 7.96
N LEU A 162 -8.55 14.33 7.52
CA LEU A 162 -9.52 14.99 8.40
C LEU A 162 -10.41 13.98 9.12
N ILE A 163 -10.90 12.96 8.40
CA ILE A 163 -11.71 11.88 8.97
C ILE A 163 -10.88 11.07 9.97
N ALA A 164 -9.67 10.66 9.59
CA ALA A 164 -8.78 9.91 10.47
C ALA A 164 -8.45 10.69 11.75
N ALA A 165 -8.07 11.97 11.64
CA ALA A 165 -7.78 12.83 12.79
C ALA A 165 -9.00 13.00 13.71
N SER A 166 -10.19 13.17 13.15
CA SER A 166 -11.44 13.26 13.93
C SER A 166 -11.68 11.98 14.72
N ILE A 167 -11.56 10.82 14.07
CA ILE A 167 -11.71 9.51 14.72
C ILE A 167 -10.67 9.36 15.85
N GLN A 168 -9.41 9.72 15.61
CA GLN A 168 -8.36 9.63 16.62
C GLN A 168 -8.62 10.49 17.86
N VAL A 169 -9.19 11.68 17.69
CA VAL A 169 -9.54 12.58 18.80
C VAL A 169 -10.71 12.03 19.61
N PHE A 170 -11.71 11.43 18.95
CA PHE A 170 -12.93 10.96 19.60
C PHE A 170 -12.89 9.50 20.08
N VAL A 171 -11.93 8.69 19.64
CA VAL A 171 -11.82 7.27 20.03
C VAL A 171 -10.83 7.11 21.19
N PRO A 172 -11.29 6.95 22.43
CA PRO A 172 -10.40 6.71 23.57
C PRO A 172 -9.80 5.30 23.49
N THR A 173 -8.47 5.22 23.63
CA THR A 173 -7.70 3.97 23.68
C THR A 173 -8.12 3.00 24.78
N ARG A 174 -8.86 3.48 25.80
CA ARG A 174 -9.41 2.65 26.89
C ARG A 174 -10.49 1.65 26.43
N LEU A 175 -11.16 1.90 25.32
CA LEU A 175 -12.15 0.95 24.78
C LEU A 175 -11.50 -0.32 24.23
N LEU A 176 -10.19 -0.29 23.95
CA LEU A 176 -9.45 -1.40 23.35
C LEU A 176 -8.90 -2.39 24.38
N THR A 177 -8.90 -2.05 25.67
CA THR A 177 -8.29 -2.86 26.74
C THR A 177 -9.25 -3.83 27.44
N THR A 178 -10.55 -3.76 27.18
CA THR A 178 -11.58 -4.53 27.91
C THR A 178 -11.82 -5.94 27.36
N PHE A 179 -11.31 -6.27 26.15
CA PHE A 179 -11.61 -7.52 25.44
C PHE A 179 -10.40 -8.43 25.14
N THR A 180 -9.26 -8.22 25.82
CA THR A 180 -7.96 -8.80 25.47
C THR A 180 -7.77 -10.28 25.85
N HIS A 181 -8.75 -10.94 26.46
CA HIS A 181 -8.58 -12.34 26.91
C HIS A 181 -8.55 -13.38 25.79
N ARG A 182 -8.92 -13.04 24.55
CA ARG A 182 -8.81 -13.95 23.40
C ARG A 182 -7.85 -13.40 22.35
N PRO A 183 -6.86 -14.20 21.88
CA PRO A 183 -5.83 -13.72 20.95
C PRO A 183 -6.41 -13.21 19.63
N VAL A 184 -7.46 -13.86 19.11
CA VAL A 184 -8.16 -13.44 17.89
C VAL A 184 -8.81 -12.06 18.07
N VAL A 185 -9.42 -11.81 19.22
CA VAL A 185 -10.08 -10.52 19.49
C VAL A 185 -9.05 -9.40 19.60
N ALA A 186 -7.90 -9.66 20.22
CA ALA A 186 -6.79 -8.72 20.28
C ALA A 186 -6.23 -8.40 18.88
N ILE A 187 -6.06 -9.41 18.01
CA ILE A 187 -5.63 -9.20 16.62
C ILE A 187 -6.62 -8.34 15.85
N LEU A 188 -7.92 -8.65 15.91
CA LEU A 188 -8.95 -7.88 15.22
C LEU A 188 -9.05 -6.45 15.73
N LEU A 189 -8.93 -6.25 17.05
CA LEU A 189 -8.88 -4.92 17.66
C LEU A 189 -7.68 -4.11 17.15
N MET A 190 -6.50 -4.72 17.07
CA MET A 190 -5.31 -4.04 16.57
C MET A 190 -5.38 -3.74 15.07
N MET A 191 -5.99 -4.61 14.27
CA MET A 191 -6.26 -4.31 12.85
C MET A 191 -7.24 -3.14 12.69
N LEU A 192 -8.32 -3.12 13.48
CA LEU A 192 -9.25 -2.00 13.50
C LEU A 192 -8.55 -0.72 13.94
N PHE A 193 -7.71 -0.79 14.97
CA PHE A 193 -6.96 0.36 15.46
C PHE A 193 -5.99 0.89 14.39
N ALA A 194 -5.28 0.02 13.67
CA ALA A 194 -4.43 0.41 12.54
C ALA A 194 -5.22 1.18 11.47
N PHE A 195 -6.39 0.66 11.10
CA PHE A 195 -7.27 1.31 10.11
C PHE A 195 -7.74 2.70 10.56
N LEU A 196 -8.16 2.83 11.82
CA LEU A 196 -8.65 4.10 12.38
C LEU A 196 -7.54 5.13 12.53
N LEU A 197 -6.35 4.68 12.96
CA LEU A 197 -5.19 5.54 13.08
C LEU A 197 -4.70 5.99 11.70
N SER A 198 -4.68 5.14 10.68
CA SER A 198 -4.35 5.54 9.31
C SER A 198 -3.05 6.38 9.21
N LEU A 199 -2.10 6.11 10.13
CA LEU A 199 -0.81 6.81 10.23
C LEU A 199 0.12 6.35 9.10
N CYS A 200 1.27 7.00 8.98
CA CYS A 200 2.29 6.56 8.04
C CYS A 200 2.99 5.29 8.54
N SER A 201 3.35 4.40 7.62
CA SER A 201 4.06 3.14 7.89
C SER A 201 5.26 3.22 8.86
N GLU A 202 5.99 4.34 8.93
CA GLU A 202 7.08 4.58 9.88
C GLU A 202 6.57 4.89 11.29
N ALA A 203 5.51 5.70 11.40
CA ALA A 203 4.89 6.06 12.69
C ALA A 203 4.20 4.85 13.33
N ASP A 204 3.64 3.96 12.51
CA ASP A 204 3.04 2.70 12.96
C ASP A 204 4.04 1.84 13.75
N ALA A 205 5.31 1.83 13.37
CA ALA A 205 6.33 1.08 14.11
C ALA A 205 6.48 1.56 15.56
N PHE A 206 6.49 2.87 15.78
CA PHE A 206 6.61 3.46 17.13
C PHE A 206 5.35 3.24 17.96
N ILE A 207 4.17 3.41 17.37
CA ILE A 207 2.91 3.13 18.07
C ILE A 207 2.81 1.65 18.43
N GLY A 208 3.10 0.75 17.48
CA GLY A 208 3.10 -0.69 17.72
C GLY A 208 4.06 -1.11 18.83
N ALA A 209 5.26 -0.53 18.88
CA ALA A 209 6.25 -0.80 19.94
C ALA A 209 5.73 -0.39 21.32
N SER A 210 5.09 0.78 21.44
CA SER A 210 4.53 1.25 22.73
C SER A 210 3.37 0.38 23.26
N LEU A 211 2.67 -0.33 22.37
CA LEU A 211 1.52 -1.18 22.71
C LEU A 211 1.90 -2.66 22.88
N LEU A 212 3.16 -3.02 22.64
CA LEU A 212 3.62 -4.40 22.66
C LEU A 212 3.42 -5.08 24.01
N SER A 213 3.66 -4.37 25.11
CA SER A 213 3.47 -4.90 26.47
C SER A 213 2.01 -5.17 26.83
N LEU A 214 1.06 -4.53 26.15
CA LEU A 214 -0.37 -4.64 26.41
C LEU A 214 -1.04 -5.74 25.58
N PHE A 215 -0.67 -5.87 24.30
CA PHE A 215 -1.35 -6.76 23.35
C PHE A 215 -0.50 -7.97 22.94
N GLY A 216 0.80 -7.97 23.20
CA GLY A 216 1.71 -9.05 22.79
C GLY A 216 2.08 -8.99 21.30
N THR A 217 2.88 -9.96 20.85
CA THR A 217 3.53 -9.93 19.53
C THR A 217 2.56 -10.04 18.36
N ALA A 218 1.61 -10.98 18.41
CA ALA A 218 0.72 -11.29 17.29
C ALA A 218 -0.21 -10.12 16.88
N PRO A 219 -0.90 -9.44 17.81
CA PRO A 219 -1.70 -8.27 17.46
C PRO A 219 -0.87 -7.09 16.94
N ILE A 220 0.35 -6.89 17.47
CA ILE A 220 1.25 -5.83 16.96
C ILE A 220 1.70 -6.13 15.53
N ILE A 221 2.03 -7.38 15.22
CA ILE A 221 2.35 -7.76 13.83
C ILE A 221 1.14 -7.54 12.91
N ALA A 222 -0.06 -7.83 13.40
CA ALA A 222 -1.29 -7.55 12.65
C ALA A 222 -1.43 -6.06 12.33
N PHE A 223 -1.22 -5.20 13.34
CA PHE A 223 -1.21 -3.75 13.18
C PHE A 223 -0.19 -3.29 12.14
N LEU A 224 1.05 -3.78 12.25
CA LEU A 224 2.17 -3.41 11.38
C LEU A 224 1.99 -3.86 9.92
N LEU A 225 1.34 -5.00 9.68
CA LEU A 225 1.07 -5.51 8.33
C LEU A 225 -0.20 -4.94 7.71
N PHE A 226 -1.20 -4.59 8.53
CA PHE A 226 -2.50 -4.12 8.05
C PHE A 226 -2.52 -2.62 7.78
N GLY A 227 -2.00 -1.81 8.70
CA GLY A 227 -2.07 -0.34 8.66
C GLY A 227 -1.63 0.26 7.33
N PRO A 228 -0.41 -0.01 6.84
CA PRO A 228 0.10 0.60 5.61
C PRO A 228 -0.63 0.20 4.32
N VAL A 229 -1.48 -0.83 4.38
CA VAL A 229 -2.12 -1.45 3.22
C VAL A 229 -3.62 -1.17 3.19
N VAL A 230 -4.25 -1.10 4.36
CA VAL A 230 -5.68 -0.89 4.53
C VAL A 230 -5.88 0.21 5.56
N ASP A 231 -6.06 1.42 5.05
CA ASP A 231 -6.27 2.63 5.83
C ASP A 231 -7.30 3.55 5.16
N ILE A 232 -7.83 4.52 5.91
CA ILE A 232 -8.94 5.36 5.46
C ILE A 232 -8.55 6.20 4.22
N LYS A 233 -7.38 6.82 4.25
CA LYS A 233 -6.89 7.69 3.16
C LYS A 233 -6.68 6.89 1.86
N ASN A 234 -6.08 5.70 1.98
CA ASN A 234 -5.80 4.80 0.88
C ASN A 234 -7.09 4.22 0.29
N LEU A 235 -8.04 3.77 1.11
CA LEU A 235 -9.32 3.26 0.60
C LEU A 235 -10.16 4.34 -0.10
N LEU A 236 -10.16 5.58 0.42
CA LEU A 236 -10.81 6.71 -0.25
C LEU A 236 -10.17 7.01 -1.61
N MET A 237 -8.84 6.97 -1.68
CA MET A 237 -8.10 7.15 -2.92
C MET A 237 -8.33 5.98 -3.89
N MET A 238 -8.31 4.73 -3.42
CA MET A 238 -8.60 3.55 -4.23
C MET A 238 -10.02 3.60 -4.82
N LYS A 239 -11.00 4.14 -4.08
CA LYS A 239 -12.38 4.30 -4.57
C LYS A 239 -12.48 5.18 -5.82
N HIS A 240 -11.53 6.08 -6.03
CA HIS A 240 -11.48 6.93 -7.21
C HIS A 240 -11.00 6.18 -8.47
N TYR A 241 -10.08 5.24 -8.32
CA TYR A 241 -9.41 4.55 -9.44
C TYR A 241 -9.90 3.11 -9.68
N PHE A 242 -10.34 2.42 -8.63
CA PHE A 242 -10.69 1.00 -8.67
C PHE A 242 -12.18 0.75 -8.44
N LYS A 243 -12.70 -0.33 -9.04
CA LYS A 243 -14.08 -0.76 -8.82
C LYS A 243 -14.30 -1.13 -7.34
N THR A 244 -15.40 -0.68 -6.75
CA THR A 244 -15.71 -0.98 -5.34
C THR A 244 -15.75 -2.48 -5.04
N LYS A 245 -16.23 -3.31 -5.99
CA LYS A 245 -16.20 -4.78 -5.86
C LYS A 245 -14.78 -5.32 -5.67
N PHE A 246 -13.79 -4.75 -6.37
CA PHE A 246 -12.39 -5.12 -6.22
C PHE A 246 -11.85 -4.67 -4.86
N ILE A 247 -12.14 -3.43 -4.43
CA ILE A 247 -11.69 -2.90 -3.14
C ILE A 247 -12.19 -3.76 -1.97
N VAL A 248 -13.46 -4.14 -1.98
CA VAL A 248 -14.02 -5.01 -0.92
C VAL A 248 -13.32 -6.37 -0.90
N ARG A 249 -13.10 -6.99 -2.06
CA ARG A 249 -12.37 -8.26 -2.16
C ARG A 249 -10.92 -8.12 -1.68
N TYR A 250 -10.26 -7.03 -2.03
CA TYR A 250 -8.89 -6.70 -1.62
C TYR A 250 -8.79 -6.58 -0.09
N VAL A 251 -9.66 -5.79 0.54
CA VAL A 251 -9.70 -5.62 1.99
C VAL A 251 -9.97 -6.94 2.69
N ILE A 252 -10.95 -7.72 2.24
CA ILE A 252 -11.26 -9.04 2.83
C ILE A 252 -10.06 -9.99 2.71
N ALA A 253 -9.43 -10.06 1.53
CA ALA A 253 -8.28 -10.93 1.31
C ALA A 253 -7.11 -10.56 2.24
N ILE A 254 -6.78 -9.27 2.36
CA ILE A 254 -5.72 -8.81 3.24
C ILE A 254 -6.07 -9.05 4.71
N SER A 255 -7.30 -8.74 5.12
CA SER A 255 -7.75 -8.98 6.50
C SER A 255 -7.61 -10.45 6.89
N LEU A 256 -8.03 -11.38 6.01
CA LEU A 256 -7.89 -12.82 6.26
C LEU A 256 -6.41 -13.25 6.30
N LEU A 257 -5.59 -12.77 5.37
CA LEU A 257 -4.16 -13.11 5.34
C LEU A 257 -3.43 -12.60 6.57
N VAL A 258 -3.63 -11.34 6.96
CA VAL A 258 -3.04 -10.77 8.17
C VAL A 258 -3.49 -11.54 9.41
N LEU A 259 -4.78 -11.86 9.52
CA LEU A 259 -5.30 -12.66 10.62
C LEU A 259 -4.61 -14.02 10.69
N THR A 260 -4.50 -14.74 9.56
CA THR A 260 -3.85 -16.06 9.52
C THR A 260 -2.37 -16.01 9.87
N ILE A 261 -1.63 -15.02 9.36
CA ILE A 261 -0.20 -14.83 9.66
C ILE A 261 -0.03 -14.52 11.15
N SER A 262 -0.80 -13.59 11.70
CA SER A 262 -0.71 -13.21 13.11
C SER A 262 -1.14 -14.33 14.05
N MET A 263 -2.15 -15.13 13.69
CA MET A 263 -2.49 -16.34 14.45
C MET A 263 -1.36 -17.37 14.42
N GLY A 264 -0.68 -17.53 13.27
CA GLY A 264 0.51 -18.38 13.17
C GLY A 264 1.63 -17.91 14.09
N VAL A 265 1.88 -16.60 14.19
CA VAL A 265 2.85 -16.05 15.15
C VAL A 265 2.40 -16.24 16.60
N SER A 266 1.10 -16.19 16.89
CA SER A 266 0.58 -16.42 18.25
C SER A 266 0.84 -17.84 18.77
N LEU A 267 1.16 -18.79 17.89
CA LEU A 267 1.47 -20.18 18.24
C LEU A 267 2.98 -20.45 18.41
N LEU A 268 3.84 -19.47 18.06
CA LEU A 268 5.30 -19.54 18.17
C LEU A 268 5.80 -18.89 19.46
#